data_AF-A0A9Q4CZ66-F1
#
_entry.id   AF-A0A9Q4CZ66-F1
#
_cell.length_a   1.000
_cell.length_b   1.000
_cell.length_c   1.000
_cell.angle_alpha   90.00
_cell.angle_beta   90.00
_cell.angle_gamma   90.00
#
_symmetry.space_group_name_H-M   'P 1'
#
loop_
_entity.id
_entity.type
_entity.pdbx_description
1 polymer ?
#
loop_
_entity_poly.entity_id
_entity_poly.type
_entity_poly.pdbx_seq_one_letter_code
_entity_poly.pdbx_strand_id
1 'polypeptide(L)'
;VPKHIVQERFERLTALQDRISAEETAKLLGTRQELLVTNQPGSKGAETGRLAGRAPDNRLVHFSVPAGEQAPRPGDFVTVTITESHPYHLIADPTAQDYRLRRSRSGDAWDRAQAESCGVPAPGGAAGAAGTAGVSLGMPSLRVGS
;
A
#
# COMPACT_ATOMS: atom_id res chain seq x y z
N VAL A 1 3.13 -32.64 23.98
CA VAL A 1 4.30 -32.90 23.10
C VAL A 1 5.47 -32.06 23.61
N PRO A 2 6.71 -32.59 23.72
CA PRO A 2 7.87 -31.81 24.19
C PRO A 2 8.19 -30.61 23.30
N LYS A 3 8.70 -29.51 23.88
CA LYS A 3 8.98 -28.24 23.16
C LYS A 3 9.91 -28.43 21.95
N HIS A 4 10.98 -29.21 22.10
CA HIS A 4 11.94 -29.43 21.00
C HIS A 4 11.30 -30.14 19.79
N ILE A 5 10.37 -31.07 20.03
CA ILE A 5 9.60 -31.73 18.97
C ILE A 5 8.64 -30.75 18.27
N VAL A 6 8.01 -29.86 19.03
CA VAL A 6 7.15 -28.81 18.44
C VAL A 6 7.98 -27.88 17.56
N GLN A 7 9.15 -27.45 18.04
CA GLN A 7 10.06 -26.58 17.30
C GLN A 7 10.55 -27.24 16.01
N GLU A 8 11.05 -28.47 16.07
CA GLU A 8 11.51 -29.23 14.90
C GLU A 8 10.39 -29.38 13.84
N ARG A 9 9.18 -29.74 14.28
CA ARG A 9 8.03 -29.88 13.37
C ARG A 9 7.64 -28.54 12.75
N PHE A 10 7.68 -27.46 13.52
CA PHE A 10 7.38 -26.12 13.03
C PHE A 10 8.40 -25.67 11.99
N GLU A 11 9.70 -25.82 12.26
CA GLU A 11 10.77 -25.47 11.31
C GLU A 11 10.68 -26.28 10.02
N ARG A 12 10.40 -27.59 10.13
CA ARG A 12 10.21 -28.45 8.95
C ARG A 12 8.98 -28.05 8.13
N LEU A 13 7.89 -27.67 8.80
CA LEU A 13 6.68 -27.19 8.13
C LEU A 13 6.93 -25.84 7.44
N THR A 14 7.60 -24.91 8.11
CA THR A 14 7.95 -23.60 7.55
C THR A 14 8.84 -23.77 6.32
N ALA A 15 9.89 -24.59 6.38
CA ALA A 15 10.75 -24.86 5.23
C ALA A 15 9.99 -25.50 4.06
N LEU A 16 9.03 -26.38 4.34
CA LEU A 16 8.14 -26.93 3.30
C LEU A 16 7.25 -25.86 2.68
N GLN A 17 6.64 -25.01 3.50
CA GLN A 17 5.76 -23.93 3.05
C GLN A 17 6.53 -22.86 2.26
N ASP A 18 7.74 -22.51 2.69
CA ASP A 18 8.64 -21.58 1.98
C ASP A 18 8.90 -22.08 0.56
N ARG A 19 9.25 -23.36 0.43
CA ARG A 19 9.51 -24.00 -0.87
C ARG A 19 8.27 -24.00 -1.76
N ILE A 20 7.12 -24.41 -1.24
CA ILE A 20 5.86 -24.39 -1.99
C ILE A 20 5.53 -22.97 -2.47
N SER A 21 5.69 -21.98 -1.59
CA SER A 21 5.39 -20.58 -1.91
C SER A 21 6.35 -20.04 -2.97
N ALA A 22 7.63 -20.41 -2.91
CA ALA A 22 8.62 -20.09 -3.94
C ALA A 22 8.28 -20.72 -5.30
N GLU A 23 7.91 -22.00 -5.32
CA GLU A 23 7.51 -22.72 -6.54
C GLU A 23 6.25 -22.08 -7.18
N GLU A 24 5.24 -21.71 -6.38
CA GLU A 24 4.01 -21.09 -6.89
C GLU A 24 4.20 -19.63 -7.36
N THR A 25 5.10 -18.88 -6.73
CA THR A 25 5.41 -17.49 -7.16
C THR A 25 6.29 -17.48 -8.40
N ALA A 26 7.21 -18.43 -8.55
CA ALA A 26 8.04 -18.58 -9.74
C ALA A 26 7.23 -18.78 -11.03
N LYS A 27 6.05 -19.41 -10.95
CA LYS A 27 5.13 -19.57 -12.10
C LYS A 27 4.62 -18.23 -12.65
N LEU A 28 4.67 -17.16 -11.87
CA LEU A 28 4.21 -15.83 -12.28
C LEU A 28 5.31 -14.99 -12.95
N LEU A 29 6.57 -15.42 -12.91
CA LEU A 29 7.67 -14.74 -13.59
C LEU A 29 7.37 -14.58 -15.09
N GLY A 30 7.56 -13.38 -15.62
CA GLY A 30 7.28 -13.04 -17.02
C GLY A 30 5.79 -12.91 -17.37
N THR A 31 4.87 -13.20 -16.43
CA THR A 31 3.44 -12.98 -16.66
C THR A 31 3.08 -11.51 -16.45
N ARG A 32 2.07 -11.04 -17.18
CA ARG A 32 1.53 -9.69 -17.05
C ARG A 32 0.40 -9.67 -16.03
N GLN A 33 0.51 -8.80 -15.03
CA GLN A 33 -0.43 -8.70 -13.91
C GLN A 33 -0.98 -7.28 -13.80
N GLU A 34 -2.29 -7.15 -13.61
CA GLU A 34 -2.93 -5.88 -13.25
C GLU A 34 -2.92 -5.73 -11.71
N LEU A 35 -2.33 -4.65 -11.22
CA LEU A 35 -2.13 -4.39 -9.81
C LEU A 35 -3.03 -3.22 -9.38
N LEU A 36 -3.76 -3.39 -8.29
CA LEU A 36 -4.38 -2.29 -7.55
C LEU A 36 -3.32 -1.60 -6.70
N VAL A 37 -3.03 -0.33 -6.97
CA VAL A 37 -1.99 0.43 -6.26
C VAL A 37 -2.45 0.76 -4.84
N THR A 38 -1.55 0.59 -3.88
CA THR A 38 -1.82 0.80 -2.44
C THR A 38 -0.99 1.96 -1.89
N ASN A 39 -1.47 2.59 -0.82
CA ASN A 39 -0.79 3.72 -0.16
C ASN A 39 0.38 3.29 0.74
N GLN A 40 0.71 2.00 0.83
CA GLN A 40 1.76 1.53 1.73
C GLN A 40 2.93 0.96 0.93
N PRO A 41 4.00 1.73 0.67
CA PRO A 41 5.28 1.10 0.41
C PRO A 41 5.58 0.25 1.64
N GLY A 42 5.71 -1.08 1.49
CA GLY A 42 6.17 -1.94 2.59
C GLY A 42 7.49 -1.40 3.15
N SER A 43 7.91 -1.83 4.34
CA SER A 43 9.12 -1.31 5.00
C SER A 43 10.36 -1.29 4.08
N LYS A 44 10.49 -2.26 3.17
CA LYS A 44 11.56 -2.34 2.15
C LYS A 44 11.32 -1.51 0.88
N GLY A 45 10.07 -1.14 0.59
CA GLY A 45 9.71 -0.32 -0.57
C GLY A 45 10.20 1.12 -0.45
N ALA A 46 10.23 1.65 0.78
CA ALA A 46 10.73 3.00 1.05
C ALA A 46 12.23 3.16 0.75
N GLU A 47 13.04 2.12 0.96
CA GLU A 47 14.49 2.14 0.69
C GLU A 47 14.81 2.00 -0.79
N THR A 48 13.95 1.33 -1.56
CA THR A 48 14.15 1.04 -2.99
C THR A 48 13.42 2.00 -3.93
N GLY A 49 12.58 2.89 -3.39
CA GLY A 49 11.74 3.80 -4.19
C GLY A 49 10.60 3.09 -4.94
N ARG A 50 10.33 1.82 -4.64
CA ARG A 50 9.27 1.03 -5.28
C ARG A 50 7.91 1.35 -4.67
N LEU A 51 6.91 1.43 -5.53
CA LEU A 51 5.50 1.44 -5.14
C LEU A 51 5.04 0.01 -4.84
N ALA A 52 3.88 -0.10 -4.18
CA ALA A 52 3.29 -1.38 -3.84
C ALA A 52 1.87 -1.49 -4.41
N GLY A 53 1.58 -2.64 -5.01
CA GLY A 53 0.26 -2.98 -5.51
C GLY A 53 -0.14 -4.40 -5.14
N ARG A 54 -1.44 -4.68 -5.26
CA ARG A 54 -2.01 -6.01 -5.07
C ARG A 54 -2.48 -6.57 -6.39
N ALA A 55 -1.99 -7.75 -6.74
CA ALA A 55 -2.47 -8.51 -7.89
C ALA A 55 -3.93 -8.97 -7.66
N PRO A 56 -4.63 -9.48 -8.70
CA PRO A 56 -6.04 -9.88 -8.57
C PRO A 56 -6.26 -11.02 -7.56
N ASP A 57 -5.24 -11.84 -7.32
CA ASP A 57 -5.19 -12.87 -6.29
C ASP A 57 -4.70 -12.37 -4.92
N ASN A 58 -4.63 -11.04 -4.76
CA ASN A 58 -4.24 -10.34 -3.54
C ASN A 58 -2.74 -10.47 -3.16
N ARG A 59 -1.88 -11.02 -4.03
CA ARG A 59 -0.42 -11.06 -3.80
C ARG A 59 0.18 -9.65 -3.80
N LEU A 60 1.18 -9.45 -2.93
CA LEU A 60 1.94 -8.21 -2.87
C LEU A 60 2.97 -8.15 -4.00
N VAL A 61 2.93 -7.06 -4.76
CA VAL A 61 3.88 -6.78 -5.84
C VAL A 61 4.51 -5.41 -5.60
N HIS A 62 5.85 -5.39 -5.51
CA HIS A 62 6.62 -4.16 -5.50
C HIS A 62 6.99 -3.79 -6.93
N PHE A 63 6.68 -2.58 -7.37
CA PHE A 63 6.93 -2.18 -8.74
C PHE A 63 7.55 -0.79 -8.86
N SER A 64 8.39 -0.59 -9.87
CA SER A 64 8.91 0.72 -10.23
C SER A 64 8.05 1.37 -11.31
N VAL A 65 8.13 2.70 -11.39
CA VAL A 65 7.53 3.48 -12.48
C VAL A 65 8.67 3.81 -13.46
N PRO A 66 8.56 3.44 -14.75
CA PRO A 66 9.59 3.76 -15.73
C PRO A 66 9.83 5.27 -15.85
N ALA A 67 11.03 5.68 -16.20
CA ALA A 67 11.34 7.09 -16.42
C ALA A 67 10.44 7.70 -17.52
N GLY A 68 9.88 8.87 -17.24
CA GLY A 68 8.96 9.57 -18.15
C GLY A 68 7.50 9.11 -18.07
N GLU A 69 7.22 8.01 -17.37
CA GLU A 69 5.84 7.56 -17.13
C GLU A 69 5.21 8.25 -15.92
N GLN A 70 3.88 8.33 -15.95
CA GLN A 70 3.13 8.91 -14.85
C GLN A 70 3.08 7.97 -13.64
N ALA A 71 3.37 8.51 -12.46
CA ALA A 71 3.17 7.79 -11.21
C ALA A 71 1.66 7.53 -10.96
N PRO A 72 1.29 6.31 -10.56
CA PRO A 72 -0.07 5.97 -10.19
C PRO A 72 -0.39 6.50 -8.79
N ARG A 73 -1.67 6.75 -8.53
CA ARG A 73 -2.15 7.07 -7.18
C ARG A 73 -2.62 5.81 -6.48
N PRO A 74 -2.61 5.75 -5.14
CA PRO A 74 -3.36 4.73 -4.41
C PRO A 74 -4.79 4.63 -4.93
N GLY A 75 -5.22 3.41 -5.26
CA GLY A 75 -6.52 3.12 -5.87
C GLY A 75 -6.52 3.02 -7.39
N ASP A 76 -5.55 3.61 -8.10
CA ASP A 76 -5.36 3.39 -9.54
C ASP A 76 -4.89 1.96 -9.82
N PHE A 77 -4.96 1.54 -11.09
CA PHE A 77 -4.49 0.25 -11.53
C PHE A 77 -3.30 0.39 -12.46
N VAL A 78 -2.30 -0.48 -12.29
CA VAL A 78 -1.16 -0.58 -13.21
C VAL A 78 -1.05 -1.99 -13.74
N THR A 79 -0.85 -2.15 -15.04
CA THR A 79 -0.51 -3.45 -15.62
C THR A 79 0.99 -3.48 -15.88
N VAL A 80 1.68 -4.48 -15.33
CA VAL A 80 3.14 -4.65 -15.41
C VAL A 80 3.51 -6.13 -15.59
N THR A 81 4.70 -6.40 -16.11
CA THR A 81 5.26 -7.74 -16.17
C THR A 81 6.08 -8.04 -14.92
N ILE A 82 5.90 -9.22 -14.33
CA ILE A 82 6.68 -9.64 -13.15
C ILE A 82 8.11 -9.99 -13.57
N THR A 83 9.11 -9.37 -12.95
CA THR A 83 10.53 -9.54 -13.26
C THR A 83 11.26 -10.41 -12.25
N GLU A 84 10.84 -10.42 -10.99
CA GLU A 84 11.40 -11.29 -9.95
C GLU A 84 10.31 -11.85 -9.02
N SER A 85 10.60 -13.00 -8.42
CA SER A 85 9.68 -13.69 -7.52
C SER A 85 10.40 -14.10 -6.23
N HIS A 86 9.76 -13.85 -5.10
CA HIS A 86 10.16 -14.33 -3.79
C HIS A 86 8.99 -15.12 -3.16
N PRO A 87 9.24 -15.93 -2.11
CA PRO A 87 8.20 -16.79 -1.54
C PRO A 87 6.89 -16.05 -1.18
N TYR A 88 6.98 -14.78 -0.76
CA TYR A 88 5.84 -14.02 -0.22
C TYR A 88 5.60 -12.65 -0.87
N HIS A 89 6.33 -12.32 -1.93
CA HIS A 89 6.10 -11.11 -2.72
C HIS A 89 6.74 -11.24 -4.10
N LEU A 90 6.30 -10.38 -5.02
CA LEU A 90 6.85 -10.28 -6.37
C LEU A 90 7.47 -8.90 -6.59
N ILE A 91 8.33 -8.82 -7.58
CA ILE A 91 8.93 -7.56 -8.05
C ILE A 91 8.62 -7.38 -9.53
N ALA A 92 8.33 -6.15 -9.92
CA ALA A 92 8.18 -5.74 -11.31
C ALA A 92 9.00 -4.48 -11.61
N ASP A 93 9.93 -4.60 -12.55
CA ASP A 93 10.67 -3.47 -13.14
C ASP A 93 10.31 -3.32 -14.61
N PRO A 94 9.15 -2.71 -14.91
CA PRO A 94 8.71 -2.59 -16.29
C PRO A 94 9.58 -1.59 -17.06
N THR A 95 9.65 -1.79 -18.37
CA THR A 95 10.00 -0.73 -19.32
C THR A 95 8.76 0.14 -19.59
N ALA A 96 8.91 1.27 -20.29
CA ALA A 96 7.76 2.08 -20.69
C ALA A 96 6.75 1.30 -21.55
N GLN A 97 7.20 0.37 -22.39
CA GLN A 97 6.29 -0.46 -23.21
C GLN A 97 5.49 -1.48 -22.38
N ASP A 98 6.02 -1.88 -21.23
CA ASP A 98 5.42 -2.88 -20.33
C ASP A 98 4.66 -2.27 -19.15
N TYR A 99 4.58 -0.94 -19.09
CA TYR A 99 3.85 -0.21 -18.06
C TYR A 99 2.58 0.40 -18.63
N ARG A 100 1.42 0.00 -18.08
CA ARG A 100 0.12 0.60 -18.46
C ARG A 100 -0.62 1.08 -17.23
N LEU A 101 -0.74 2.40 -17.10
CA LEU A 101 -1.55 3.04 -16.07
C LEU A 101 -3.02 3.16 -16.49
N ARG A 102 -3.93 2.76 -15.61
CA ARG A 102 -5.36 3.00 -15.70
C ARG A 102 -5.84 3.79 -14.47
N ARG A 103 -6.23 5.04 -14.70
CA ARG A 103 -6.83 5.90 -13.68
C ARG A 103 -8.16 5.32 -13.18
N SER A 104 -8.49 5.62 -11.93
CA SER A 104 -9.71 5.15 -11.28
C SER A 104 -10.38 6.24 -10.44
N ARG A 105 -11.68 6.05 -10.19
CA ARG A 105 -12.45 6.89 -9.25
C ARG A 105 -11.87 6.85 -7.82
N SER A 106 -11.28 5.73 -7.43
CA SER A 106 -10.62 5.59 -6.13
C SER A 106 -9.36 6.44 -6.05
N GLY A 107 -8.58 6.49 -7.13
CA GLY A 107 -7.44 7.40 -7.25
C GLY A 107 -7.86 8.87 -7.21
N ASP A 108 -8.98 9.23 -7.85
CA ASP A 108 -9.52 10.60 -7.78
C ASP A 108 -10.02 10.94 -6.37
N ALA A 109 -10.62 9.98 -5.66
CA ALA A 109 -11.01 10.15 -4.27
C ALA A 109 -9.79 10.29 -3.35
N TRP A 110 -8.71 9.57 -3.64
CA TRP A 110 -7.44 9.70 -2.93
C TRP A 110 -6.88 11.12 -3.06
N ASP A 111 -6.75 11.65 -4.28
CA ASP A 111 -6.25 13.02 -4.50
C ASP A 111 -7.09 14.08 -3.78
N ARG A 112 -8.43 13.95 -3.84
CA ARG A 112 -9.33 14.87 -3.12
C ARG A 112 -9.08 14.82 -1.62
N ALA A 113 -8.96 13.63 -1.05
CA ALA A 113 -8.68 13.47 0.38
C ALA A 113 -7.30 14.06 0.78
N GLN A 114 -6.28 13.91 -0.08
CA GLN A 114 -4.96 14.53 0.17
C GLN A 114 -5.03 16.06 0.11
N ALA A 115 -5.78 16.62 -0.84
CA ALA A 115 -5.97 18.07 -0.94
C ALA A 115 -6.73 18.64 0.27
N GLU A 116 -7.79 17.95 0.72
CA GLU A 116 -8.55 18.33 1.92
C GLU A 116 -7.69 18.25 3.21
N SER A 117 -6.78 17.27 3.31
CA SER A 117 -5.88 17.13 4.46
C SER A 117 -4.86 18.27 4.59
N CYS A 118 -4.48 18.91 3.49
CA CYS A 118 -3.62 20.10 3.50
C CYS A 118 -4.40 21.38 3.86
N GLY A 119 -5.73 21.33 3.85
CA GLY A 119 -6.61 22.40 4.29
C GLY A 119 -6.74 22.44 5.80
N VAL A 120 -5.69 22.87 6.50
CA VAL A 120 -5.83 23.27 7.92
C VAL A 120 -6.71 24.53 7.95
N PRO A 121 -7.88 24.55 8.61
CA PRO A 121 -8.52 25.82 8.90
C PRO A 121 -7.61 26.59 9.86
N ALA A 122 -6.99 27.66 9.37
CA ALA A 122 -6.30 28.61 10.22
C ALA A 122 -7.32 29.17 11.23
N PRO A 123 -7.07 29.12 12.55
CA PRO A 123 -7.94 29.81 13.49
C PRO A 123 -7.64 31.30 13.40
N GLY A 124 -8.53 32.05 12.74
CA GLY A 124 -8.59 33.51 12.86
C GLY A 124 -8.97 34.24 11.58
N GLY A 125 -10.24 34.64 11.45
CA GLY A 125 -10.67 35.54 10.37
C GLY A 125 -12.18 35.77 10.15
N ALA A 126 -12.97 35.96 11.22
CA ALA A 126 -14.28 36.64 11.28
C ALA A 126 -15.54 36.11 10.51
N ALA A 127 -16.50 35.66 11.33
CA ALA A 127 -17.95 35.93 11.30
C ALA A 127 -18.82 35.56 10.07
N GLY A 128 -19.60 34.48 10.22
CA GLY A 128 -20.79 34.18 9.41
C GLY A 128 -21.47 32.89 9.87
N ALA A 129 -22.63 33.01 10.53
CA ALA A 129 -23.31 31.96 11.28
C ALA A 129 -23.82 30.75 10.46
N ALA A 130 -23.42 29.54 10.86
CA ALA A 130 -24.28 28.34 10.98
C ALA A 130 -23.46 27.22 11.66
N GLY A 131 -23.97 26.70 12.78
CA GLY A 131 -23.19 25.97 13.77
C GLY A 131 -22.58 24.65 13.30
N THR A 132 -21.26 24.55 13.43
CA THR A 132 -20.55 23.29 13.59
C THR A 132 -20.38 23.03 15.08
N ALA A 133 -21.19 22.13 15.64
CA ALA A 133 -20.97 21.61 16.97
C ALA A 133 -19.62 20.86 16.96
N GLY A 134 -18.57 21.50 17.48
CA GLY A 134 -17.29 20.84 17.71
C GLY A 134 -17.48 19.67 18.66
N VAL A 135 -17.13 18.46 18.21
CA VAL A 135 -17.10 17.28 19.08
C VAL A 135 -15.98 17.50 20.08
N SER A 136 -16.35 17.82 21.32
CA SER A 136 -15.42 17.97 22.42
C SER A 136 -14.85 16.58 22.78
N LEU A 137 -13.55 16.38 22.60
CA LEU A 137 -12.84 15.14 22.93
C LEU A 137 -12.57 14.95 24.44
N GLY A 138 -13.42 15.51 25.31
CA GLY A 138 -13.44 15.19 26.73
C GLY A 138 -12.17 15.57 27.51
N MET A 139 -11.46 16.64 27.12
CA MET A 139 -10.35 17.15 27.93
C MET A 139 -10.91 17.87 29.17
N PRO A 140 -10.54 17.48 30.41
CA PRO A 140 -11.04 18.11 31.62
C PRO A 140 -10.58 19.57 31.70
N SER A 141 -11.52 20.52 31.82
CA SER A 141 -11.20 21.91 32.10
C SER A 141 -11.18 22.17 33.61
N LEU A 142 -10.15 22.87 34.07
CA LEU A 142 -10.07 23.33 35.46
C LEU A 142 -11.04 24.50 35.65
N ARG A 143 -11.98 24.37 36.60
CA ARG A 143 -12.80 25.50 37.05
C ARG A 143 -11.91 26.45 37.85
N VAL A 144 -11.72 27.67 37.38
CA VAL A 144 -11.14 28.74 38.21
C VAL A 144 -12.29 29.32 39.05
N GLY A 145 -12.18 29.16 40.36
CA GLY A 145 -13.17 29.64 41.35
C GLY A 145 -13.17 31.17 41.48
N SER A 146 -14.31 31.67 41.95
CA SER A 146 -14.72 33.08 42.15
C SER A 146 -13.79 33.92 43.02
#